data_AF-A0A9N9AUN3-F1
#
_entry.id   AF-A0A9N9AUN3-F1
#
_cell.length_a   1.000
_cell.length_b   1.000
_cell.length_c   1.000
_cell.angle_alpha   90.00
_cell.angle_beta   90.00
_cell.angle_gamma   90.00
#
_symmetry.space_group_name_H-M   'P 1'
#
loop_
_entity.id
_entity.type
_entity.pdbx_description
1 polymer ?
#
loop_
_entity_poly.entity_id
_entity_poly.type
_entity_poly.pdbx_seq_one_letter_code
_entity_poly.pdbx_strand_id
1 'polypeptide(L)'
;MLALTPLDITATTPQSYYEQYQGQIKWIDFQELTDLKKLSSGAFGTVYSATWNLSSPSNSKEAKSQQVAIKYMDKCNFQLETLFHELWAHYAQCRYGNTNYSLALYGISQDPDTGKFMMIMEFAQNGDLQAFLEKHINDLTWNHKLEIVYQLADALCNLHGHKALIHRDLHSGNVLFVDGTPLNDDQKRWGFTLDKIVRISDYGLTQPGNASTTTPDSEKIKWNQKRPSYGRAS
;
A
#
# COMPACT_ATOMS: atom_id res chain seq x y z
N MET A 1 7.85 2.40 -39.42
CA MET A 1 6.45 2.17 -39.03
C MET A 1 6.34 0.70 -38.65
N LEU A 2 6.56 0.36 -37.38
CA LEU A 2 6.49 -1.01 -36.88
C LEU A 2 5.19 -1.14 -36.09
N ALA A 3 4.25 -1.91 -36.64
CA ALA A 3 3.03 -2.31 -35.96
C ALA A 3 3.39 -3.39 -34.93
N LEU A 4 3.15 -3.12 -33.65
CA LEU A 4 3.14 -4.15 -32.62
C LEU A 4 1.70 -4.64 -32.46
N THR A 5 1.50 -5.93 -32.70
CA THR A 5 0.24 -6.62 -32.45
C THR A 5 -0.02 -6.74 -30.94
N PRO A 6 -1.28 -6.73 -30.47
CA PRO A 6 -1.58 -6.86 -29.04
C PRO A 6 -1.29 -8.30 -28.58
N LEU A 7 -0.59 -8.42 -27.44
CA LEU A 7 -0.50 -9.68 -26.70
C LEU A 7 -1.84 -9.88 -25.97
N ASP A 8 -2.55 -10.95 -26.28
CA ASP A 8 -3.66 -11.45 -25.48
C ASP A 8 -3.12 -11.90 -24.11
N ILE A 9 -3.55 -11.22 -23.05
CA ILE A 9 -3.35 -11.66 -21.67
C ILE A 9 -4.73 -11.74 -21.01
N THR A 10 -5.33 -12.91 -21.10
CA THR A 10 -6.54 -13.28 -20.38
C THR A 10 -6.17 -13.91 -19.04
N ALA A 11 -6.01 -13.11 -18.00
CA ALA A 11 -6.26 -13.50 -16.59
C ALA A 11 -6.18 -12.28 -15.67
N THR A 12 -7.27 -12.08 -14.94
CA THR A 12 -7.49 -11.10 -13.87
C THR A 12 -6.67 -11.43 -12.63
N THR A 13 -5.65 -10.62 -12.34
CA THR A 13 -5.02 -10.49 -11.01
C THR A 13 -4.74 -9.01 -10.74
N PRO A 14 -4.76 -8.54 -9.48
CA PRO A 14 -4.35 -7.18 -9.11
C PRO A 14 -2.94 -6.80 -9.62
N GLN A 15 -2.09 -7.81 -9.79
CA GLN A 15 -0.72 -7.72 -10.28
C GLN A 15 -0.63 -7.17 -11.72
N SER A 16 -1.53 -7.57 -12.63
CA SER A 16 -1.43 -7.18 -14.05
C SER A 16 -1.73 -5.70 -14.29
N TYR A 17 -2.54 -5.09 -13.43
CA TYR A 17 -2.73 -3.63 -13.43
C TYR A 17 -1.48 -2.92 -12.89
N TYR A 18 -0.86 -3.43 -11.83
CA TYR A 18 0.35 -2.82 -11.26
C TYR A 18 1.56 -2.89 -12.24
N GLU A 19 1.73 -4.02 -12.93
CA GLU A 19 2.77 -4.23 -13.93
C GLU A 19 2.60 -3.32 -15.16
N GLN A 20 1.35 -3.00 -15.54
CA GLN A 20 1.05 -2.07 -16.62
C GLN A 20 1.49 -0.62 -16.32
N TYR A 21 1.64 -0.22 -15.05
CA TYR A 21 1.82 1.18 -14.65
C TYR A 21 3.13 1.53 -13.92
N GLN A 22 4.13 0.64 -13.89
CA GLN A 22 5.52 0.92 -13.45
C GLN A 22 5.67 1.90 -12.25
N GLY A 23 4.86 1.74 -11.19
CA GLY A 23 4.97 2.56 -9.99
C GLY A 23 4.54 4.03 -10.15
N GLN A 24 3.59 4.35 -11.03
CA GLN A 24 2.95 5.67 -11.05
C GLN A 24 1.77 5.71 -10.08
N ILE A 25 1.83 6.56 -9.06
CA ILE A 25 0.69 6.87 -8.17
C ILE A 25 -0.30 7.72 -8.97
N LYS A 26 -1.55 7.24 -9.09
CA LYS A 26 -2.58 7.94 -9.86
C LYS A 26 -3.39 8.90 -8.99
N TRP A 27 -3.92 9.95 -9.62
CA TRP A 27 -5.10 10.62 -9.10
C TRP A 27 -6.31 9.79 -9.50
N ILE A 28 -7.10 9.35 -8.53
CA ILE A 28 -8.34 8.58 -8.75
C ILE A 28 -9.51 9.49 -8.42
N ASP A 29 -10.43 9.69 -9.37
CA ASP A 29 -11.62 10.49 -9.10
C ASP A 29 -12.46 9.81 -8.02
N PHE A 30 -12.89 10.58 -7.03
CA PHE A 30 -13.73 10.08 -5.95
C PHE A 30 -15.03 9.45 -6.48
N GLN A 31 -15.55 9.93 -7.61
CA GLN A 31 -16.74 9.38 -8.25
C GLN A 31 -16.55 7.95 -8.78
N GLU A 32 -15.31 7.51 -8.99
CA GLU A 32 -15.01 6.13 -9.37
C GLU A 32 -15.09 5.16 -8.18
N LEU A 33 -15.16 5.68 -6.95
CA LEU A 33 -15.16 4.91 -5.71
C LEU A 33 -16.60 4.81 -5.17
N THR A 34 -17.07 3.57 -5.02
CA THR A 34 -18.45 3.26 -4.61
C THR A 34 -18.47 2.23 -3.48
N ASP A 35 -19.62 2.01 -2.85
CA ASP A 35 -19.81 1.02 -1.78
C ASP A 35 -18.85 1.14 -0.59
N LEU A 36 -18.56 2.38 -0.16
CA LEU A 36 -17.65 2.64 0.96
C LEU A 36 -18.20 2.02 2.25
N LYS A 37 -17.45 1.07 2.82
CA LYS A 37 -17.76 0.42 4.09
C LYS A 37 -16.60 0.55 5.05
N LYS A 38 -16.85 1.13 6.23
CA LYS A 38 -15.84 1.30 7.26
C LYS A 38 -15.33 -0.06 7.75
N LEU A 39 -14.02 -0.24 7.76
CA LEU A 39 -13.34 -1.44 8.26
C LEU A 39 -12.77 -1.19 9.65
N SER A 40 -12.02 -0.10 9.81
CA SER A 40 -11.32 0.20 11.05
C SER A 40 -11.10 1.70 11.22
N SER A 41 -10.75 2.11 12.43
CA SER A 41 -10.44 3.50 12.73
C SER A 41 -9.34 3.53 13.79
N GLY A 42 -8.15 3.98 13.40
CA GLY A 42 -6.96 4.02 14.25
C GLY A 42 -6.62 5.44 14.71
N ALA A 43 -5.38 5.62 15.18
CA ALA A 43 -4.85 6.93 15.57
C ALA A 43 -4.57 7.84 14.36
N PHE A 44 -4.14 7.26 13.23
CA PHE A 44 -3.70 8.01 12.05
C PHE A 44 -4.79 8.21 10.99
N GLY A 45 -5.93 7.55 11.15
CA GLY A 45 -6.97 7.61 10.13
C GLY A 45 -8.07 6.58 10.27
N THR A 46 -8.96 6.58 9.29
CA THR A 46 -10.05 5.62 9.15
C THR A 46 -9.90 4.85 7.83
N VAL A 47 -10.03 3.53 7.89
CA VAL A 47 -9.91 2.66 6.72
C VAL A 47 -11.29 2.17 6.30
N TYR A 48 -11.57 2.24 5.00
CA TYR A 48 -12.79 1.74 4.36
C TYR A 48 -12.42 0.72 3.28
N SER A 49 -13.29 -0.25 3.02
CA SER A 49 -13.31 -0.95 1.74
C SER A 49 -14.18 -0.17 0.76
N ALA A 50 -13.87 -0.24 -0.53
CA ALA A 50 -14.70 0.31 -1.59
C ALA A 50 -14.59 -0.52 -2.88
N THR A 51 -15.55 -0.32 -3.77
CA THR A 51 -15.50 -0.78 -5.17
C THR A 51 -14.93 0.35 -6.02
N TRP A 52 -13.78 0.13 -6.65
CA TRP A 52 -13.22 1.04 -7.64
C TRP A 52 -13.66 0.63 -9.05
N ASN A 53 -14.46 1.48 -9.69
CA ASN A 53 -14.93 1.30 -11.05
C ASN A 53 -13.87 1.78 -12.04
N LEU A 54 -13.17 0.83 -12.67
CA LEU A 54 -12.13 1.13 -13.63
C LEU A 54 -12.78 1.60 -14.93
N SER A 55 -12.46 2.83 -15.34
CA SER A 55 -12.90 3.36 -16.63
C SER A 55 -12.31 2.51 -17.76
N SER A 56 -13.16 1.69 -18.39
CA SER A 56 -12.76 0.84 -19.50
C SER A 56 -12.42 1.69 -20.73
N PRO A 57 -11.35 1.38 -21.48
CA PRO A 57 -11.18 1.91 -22.83
C PRO A 57 -12.44 1.59 -23.64
N SER A 58 -12.86 2.54 -24.48
CA SER A 58 -14.16 2.64 -25.16
C SER A 58 -14.64 1.42 -25.97
N ASN A 59 -13.88 0.33 -26.04
CA ASN A 59 -14.13 -0.85 -26.87
C ASN A 59 -14.31 -2.16 -26.08
N SER A 60 -14.36 -2.13 -24.75
CA SER A 60 -14.64 -3.34 -23.95
C SER A 60 -16.07 -3.35 -23.42
N LYS A 61 -16.78 -4.46 -23.62
CA LYS A 61 -18.21 -4.64 -23.29
C LYS A 61 -18.48 -4.91 -21.81
N GLU A 62 -17.44 -4.94 -20.97
CA GLU A 62 -17.55 -5.27 -19.54
C GLU A 62 -16.99 -4.12 -18.71
N ALA A 63 -17.81 -3.63 -17.77
CA ALA A 63 -17.35 -2.73 -16.73
C ALA A 63 -16.40 -3.52 -15.81
N LYS A 64 -15.15 -3.08 -15.74
CA LYS A 64 -14.17 -3.66 -14.82
C LYS A 64 -14.28 -2.92 -13.49
N SER A 65 -14.36 -3.68 -12.41
CA SER A 65 -14.28 -3.14 -11.05
C SER A 65 -13.31 -3.98 -10.23
N GLN A 66 -12.76 -3.38 -9.19
CA GLN A 66 -11.95 -4.09 -8.21
C GLN A 66 -12.21 -3.57 -6.80
N GLN A 67 -12.08 -4.44 -5.82
CA GLN A 67 -12.17 -4.05 -4.42
C GLN A 67 -10.86 -3.39 -3.98
N VAL A 68 -10.97 -2.26 -3.29
CA VAL A 68 -9.82 -1.47 -2.81
C VAL A 68 -9.97 -1.13 -1.33
N ALA A 69 -8.85 -0.87 -0.67
CA ALA A 69 -8.80 -0.25 0.64
C ALA A 69 -8.56 1.27 0.50
N ILE A 70 -9.35 2.06 1.21
CA ILE A 70 -9.25 3.52 1.27
C ILE A 70 -8.82 3.91 2.68
N LYS A 71 -7.66 4.55 2.82
CA LYS A 71 -7.22 5.14 4.09
C LYS A 71 -7.42 6.66 4.07
N TYR A 72 -8.36 7.14 4.88
CA TYR A 72 -8.53 8.56 5.15
C TYR A 72 -7.52 9.02 6.18
N MET A 73 -6.85 10.14 5.92
CA MET A 73 -5.93 10.77 6.88
C MET A 73 -6.67 11.80 7.74
N ASP A 74 -7.71 11.37 8.43
CA ASP A 74 -8.76 12.24 8.99
C ASP A 74 -8.61 12.61 10.47
N LYS A 75 -7.56 12.12 11.14
CA LYS A 75 -7.35 12.26 12.59
C LYS A 75 -6.05 12.96 13.01
N CYS A 76 -5.20 13.34 12.07
CA CYS A 76 -3.96 14.06 12.36
C CYS A 76 -4.17 15.58 12.21
N ASN A 77 -3.54 16.39 13.07
CA ASN A 77 -3.49 17.85 12.89
C ASN A 77 -2.67 18.26 11.65
N PHE A 78 -1.77 17.38 11.19
CA PHE A 78 -0.86 17.58 10.05
C PHE A 78 -1.18 16.60 8.91
N GLN A 79 -2.46 16.52 8.51
CA GLN A 79 -2.99 15.50 7.57
C GLN A 79 -2.14 15.35 6.30
N LEU A 80 -1.73 16.47 5.70
CA LEU A 80 -0.96 16.48 4.46
C LEU A 80 0.48 15.97 4.66
N GLU A 81 1.14 16.35 5.76
CA GLU A 81 2.50 15.87 6.06
C GLU A 81 2.49 14.38 6.40
N THR A 82 1.52 13.92 7.20
CA THR A 82 1.36 12.50 7.52
C THR A 82 1.07 11.70 6.25
N LEU A 83 0.19 12.20 5.37
CA LEU A 83 -0.09 11.59 4.08
C LEU A 83 1.18 11.48 3.24
N PHE A 84 1.92 12.57 3.04
CA PHE A 84 3.14 12.54 2.22
C PHE A 84 4.20 11.60 2.77
N HIS A 85 4.35 11.57 4.09
CA HIS A 85 5.29 10.68 4.76
C HIS A 85 4.95 9.20 4.52
N GLU A 86 3.70 8.82 4.76
CA GLU A 86 3.24 7.45 4.55
C GLU A 86 3.27 7.07 3.06
N LEU A 87 2.80 7.96 2.18
CA LEU A 87 2.83 7.78 0.74
C LEU A 87 4.26 7.55 0.23
N TRP A 88 5.22 8.33 0.74
CA TRP A 88 6.62 8.19 0.36
C TRP A 88 7.22 6.87 0.85
N ALA A 89 6.94 6.46 2.09
CA ALA A 89 7.41 5.19 2.62
C ALA A 89 6.86 4.01 1.80
N HIS A 90 5.57 4.04 1.51
CA HIS A 90 4.89 3.02 0.71
C HIS A 90 5.41 3.00 -0.74
N TYR A 91 5.55 4.17 -1.37
CA TYR A 91 6.15 4.30 -2.70
C TYR A 91 7.58 3.75 -2.74
N ALA A 92 8.40 4.04 -1.73
CA ALA A 92 9.77 3.56 -1.67
C ALA A 92 9.84 2.02 -1.63
N GLN A 93 8.93 1.38 -0.89
CA GLN A 93 8.80 -0.09 -0.89
C GLN A 93 8.36 -0.62 -2.26
N CYS A 94 7.31 -0.04 -2.82
CA CYS A 94 6.77 -0.40 -4.12
C CYS A 94 7.77 -0.22 -5.28
N ARG A 95 8.64 0.80 -5.23
CA ARG A 95 9.52 1.20 -6.34
C ARG A 95 10.91 0.58 -6.28
N TYR A 96 11.44 0.40 -5.09
CA TYR A 96 12.83 -0.04 -4.87
C TYR A 96 12.91 -1.40 -4.17
N GLY A 97 11.82 -1.84 -3.54
CA GLY A 97 11.72 -3.14 -2.90
C GLY A 97 11.09 -4.21 -3.77
N ASN A 98 11.07 -5.43 -3.23
CA ASN A 98 10.27 -6.49 -3.79
C ASN A 98 8.79 -6.21 -3.53
N THR A 99 8.06 -5.94 -4.61
CA THR A 99 6.64 -5.56 -4.60
C THR A 99 5.73 -6.65 -4.06
N ASN A 100 6.23 -7.85 -3.80
CA ASN A 100 5.46 -8.94 -3.22
C ASN A 100 5.24 -8.76 -1.70
N TYR A 101 5.89 -7.80 -1.04
CA TYR A 101 5.86 -7.66 0.43
C TYR A 101 5.16 -6.42 0.97
N SER A 102 4.86 -5.44 0.12
CA SER A 102 4.05 -4.27 0.46
C SER A 102 2.74 -4.33 -0.30
N LEU A 103 1.63 -3.86 0.26
CA LEU A 103 0.40 -3.72 -0.53
C LEU A 103 0.65 -2.91 -1.81
N ALA A 104 -0.14 -3.11 -2.85
CA ALA A 104 -0.11 -2.19 -3.99
C ALA A 104 -0.69 -0.83 -3.57
N LEU A 105 0.00 0.26 -3.92
CA LEU A 105 -0.53 1.62 -3.83
C LEU A 105 -1.00 2.05 -5.22
N TYR A 106 -2.31 2.16 -5.42
CA TYR A 106 -2.88 2.53 -6.71
C TYR A 106 -2.88 4.04 -6.93
N GLY A 107 -3.14 4.82 -5.89
CA GLY A 107 -3.31 6.25 -6.05
C GLY A 107 -3.69 7.02 -4.80
N ILE A 108 -3.99 8.28 -5.03
CA ILE A 108 -4.58 9.21 -4.08
C ILE A 108 -5.88 9.75 -4.64
N SER A 109 -6.80 10.11 -3.74
CA SER A 109 -8.05 10.79 -4.08
C SER A 109 -8.33 11.88 -3.06
N GLN A 110 -9.32 12.72 -3.33
CA GLN A 110 -9.83 13.72 -2.41
C GLN A 110 -11.35 13.65 -2.38
N ASP A 111 -11.88 13.55 -1.17
CA ASP A 111 -13.32 13.61 -0.93
C ASP A 111 -13.80 15.04 -1.22
N PRO A 112 -14.70 15.26 -2.19
CA PRO A 112 -15.18 16.59 -2.53
C PRO A 112 -16.05 17.23 -1.43
N ASP A 113 -16.72 16.42 -0.61
CA ASP A 113 -17.62 16.89 0.44
C ASP A 113 -16.85 17.31 1.69
N THR A 114 -15.82 16.53 2.05
CA THR A 114 -15.02 16.79 3.26
C THR A 114 -13.70 17.52 2.99
N GLY A 115 -13.26 17.57 1.72
CA GLY A 115 -11.96 18.11 1.31
C GLY A 115 -10.77 17.25 1.74
N LYS A 116 -10.99 16.08 2.35
CA LYS A 116 -9.94 15.23 2.91
C LYS A 116 -9.28 14.37 1.85
N PHE A 117 -7.95 14.28 1.93
CA PHE A 117 -7.18 13.36 1.09
C PHE A 117 -7.24 11.93 1.62
N MET A 118 -7.16 10.98 0.68
CA MET A 118 -7.15 9.56 0.98
C MET A 118 -6.19 8.80 0.06
N MET A 119 -5.65 7.70 0.56
CA MET A 119 -4.86 6.75 -0.23
C MET A 119 -5.72 5.59 -0.68
N ILE A 120 -5.53 5.15 -1.92
CA ILE A 120 -6.22 4.00 -2.53
C ILE A 120 -5.21 2.86 -2.70
N MET A 121 -5.46 1.74 -2.04
CA MET A 121 -4.53 0.63 -1.90
C MET A 121 -5.20 -0.71 -2.24
N GLU A 122 -4.37 -1.73 -2.46
CA GLU A 122 -4.80 -3.12 -2.55
C GLU A 122 -5.63 -3.51 -1.32
N PHE A 123 -6.77 -4.16 -1.57
CA PHE A 123 -7.61 -4.69 -0.50
C PHE A 123 -7.10 -6.06 -0.07
N ALA A 124 -6.81 -6.24 1.23
CA ALA A 124 -6.41 -7.53 1.78
C ALA A 124 -7.65 -8.37 2.14
N GLN A 125 -8.14 -9.19 1.20
CA GLN A 125 -9.36 -9.98 1.37
C GLN A 125 -9.30 -11.02 2.50
N ASN A 126 -8.10 -11.42 2.91
CA ASN A 126 -7.91 -12.41 3.98
C ASN A 126 -7.67 -11.75 5.35
N GLY A 127 -7.77 -10.42 5.44
CA GLY A 127 -7.66 -9.66 6.69
C GLY A 127 -6.23 -9.59 7.23
N ASP A 128 -6.13 -9.18 8.49
CA ASP A 128 -4.87 -9.13 9.23
C ASP A 128 -4.50 -10.49 9.84
N LEU A 129 -3.25 -10.62 10.29
CA LEU A 129 -2.70 -11.84 10.85
C LEU A 129 -3.44 -12.28 12.11
N GLN A 130 -3.94 -11.34 12.91
CA GLN A 130 -4.73 -11.71 14.09
C GLN A 130 -6.03 -12.37 13.67
N ALA A 131 -6.82 -11.74 12.81
CA ALA A 131 -8.08 -12.27 12.30
C ALA A 131 -7.87 -13.60 11.54
N PHE A 132 -6.80 -13.70 10.75
CA PHE A 132 -6.46 -14.91 10.03
C PHE A 132 -6.14 -16.07 10.98
N LEU A 133 -5.32 -15.83 12.00
CA LEU A 133 -5.01 -16.85 13.01
C LEU A 133 -6.26 -17.25 13.80
N GLU A 134 -7.07 -16.30 14.26
CA GLU A 134 -8.30 -16.58 15.00
C GLU A 134 -9.25 -17.51 14.21
N LYS A 135 -9.31 -17.35 12.89
CA LYS A 135 -10.14 -18.17 12.01
C LYS A 135 -9.53 -19.53 11.67
N HIS A 136 -8.20 -19.63 11.55
CA HIS A 136 -7.53 -20.78 10.95
C HIS A 136 -6.55 -21.52 11.87
N ILE A 137 -6.41 -21.13 13.15
CA ILE A 137 -5.35 -21.66 14.04
C ILE A 137 -5.32 -23.19 14.14
N ASN A 138 -6.49 -23.84 14.04
CA ASN A 138 -6.64 -25.30 14.12
C ASN A 138 -6.31 -26.01 12.78
N ASP A 139 -6.41 -25.29 11.66
CA ASP A 139 -6.13 -25.81 10.32
C ASP A 139 -4.66 -25.58 9.92
N LEU A 140 -3.96 -24.67 10.62
CA LEU A 140 -2.57 -24.33 10.33
C LEU A 140 -1.61 -25.40 10.84
N THR A 141 -0.98 -26.10 9.89
CA THR A 141 0.18 -26.95 10.15
C THR A 141 1.37 -26.12 10.64
N TRP A 142 2.36 -26.78 11.24
CA TRP A 142 3.62 -26.14 11.60
C TRP A 142 4.35 -25.56 10.39
N ASN A 143 4.26 -26.21 9.22
CA ASN A 143 4.85 -25.70 7.99
C ASN A 143 4.20 -24.38 7.58
N HIS A 144 2.87 -24.24 7.66
CA HIS A 144 2.20 -22.96 7.38
C HIS A 144 2.67 -21.86 8.34
N LYS A 145 2.84 -22.17 9.62
CA LYS A 145 3.32 -21.19 10.62
C LYS A 145 4.75 -20.73 10.32
N LEU A 146 5.64 -21.67 9.97
CA LEU A 146 7.01 -21.37 9.57
C LEU A 146 7.05 -20.56 8.27
N GLU A 147 6.18 -20.87 7.31
CA GLU A 147 6.03 -20.14 6.06
C GLU A 147 5.59 -18.69 6.30
N ILE A 148 4.62 -18.44 7.19
CA ILE A 148 4.20 -17.08 7.58
C ILE A 148 5.38 -16.32 8.21
N VAL A 149 6.10 -16.94 9.15
CA VAL A 149 7.26 -16.31 9.81
C VAL A 149 8.37 -16.01 8.82
N TYR A 150 8.64 -16.93 7.88
CA TYR A 150 9.63 -16.74 6.83
C TYR A 150 9.26 -15.57 5.93
N GLN A 151 8.02 -15.52 5.42
CA GLN A 151 7.56 -14.41 4.58
C GLN A 151 7.65 -13.07 5.31
N LEU A 152 7.28 -13.03 6.60
CA LEU A 152 7.39 -11.81 7.41
C LEU A 152 8.85 -11.38 7.62
N ALA A 153 9.75 -12.33 7.90
CA ALA A 153 11.17 -12.06 8.04
C ALA A 153 11.78 -11.53 6.73
N ASP A 154 11.40 -12.11 5.59
CA ASP A 154 11.86 -11.66 4.28
C ASP A 154 11.31 -10.27 3.92
N ALA A 155 10.03 -10.01 4.20
CA ALA A 155 9.43 -8.68 4.06
C ALA A 155 10.17 -7.61 4.88
N LEU A 156 10.58 -7.93 6.12
CA LEU A 156 11.37 -7.03 6.96
C LEU A 156 12.80 -6.85 6.45
N CYS A 157 13.44 -7.91 5.97
CA CYS A 157 14.75 -7.82 5.32
C CYS A 157 14.71 -6.87 4.11
N ASN A 158 13.66 -6.95 3.30
CA ASN A 158 13.44 -6.03 2.18
C ASN A 158 13.26 -4.59 2.69
N LEU A 159 12.35 -4.36 3.66
CA LEU A 159 12.11 -3.03 4.25
C LEU A 159 13.40 -2.37 4.76
N HIS A 160 14.22 -3.14 5.47
CA HIS A 160 15.49 -2.68 6.03
C HIS A 160 16.59 -2.52 4.98
N GLY A 161 16.61 -3.35 3.93
CA GLY A 161 17.69 -3.38 2.94
C GLY A 161 17.74 -2.17 2.00
N HIS A 162 16.60 -1.60 1.61
CA HIS A 162 16.58 -0.60 0.52
C HIS A 162 16.89 0.83 0.95
N LYS A 163 16.19 1.33 1.97
CA LYS A 163 16.32 2.71 2.47
C LYS A 163 16.61 2.76 3.97
N ALA A 164 17.05 1.63 4.53
CA ALA A 164 17.17 1.44 5.98
C ALA A 164 15.88 1.82 6.72
N LEU A 165 14.70 1.60 6.11
CA LEU A 165 13.45 2.01 6.75
C LEU A 165 13.14 1.08 7.90
N ILE A 166 12.69 1.62 9.02
CA ILE A 166 12.22 0.89 10.19
C ILE A 166 10.72 1.14 10.32
N HIS A 167 9.91 0.07 10.38
CA HIS A 167 8.45 0.18 10.45
C HIS A 167 7.96 0.92 11.71
N ARG A 168 8.58 0.59 12.86
CA ARG A 168 8.30 1.08 14.23
C ARG A 168 6.91 0.75 14.82
N ASP A 169 6.01 0.18 14.04
CA ASP A 169 4.68 -0.24 14.52
C ASP A 169 4.27 -1.62 14.00
N LEU A 170 5.21 -2.57 14.00
CA LEU A 170 4.91 -3.92 13.51
C LEU A 170 4.20 -4.74 14.59
N HIS A 171 2.96 -5.12 14.31
CA HIS A 171 2.15 -6.02 15.12
C HIS A 171 1.21 -6.84 14.23
N SER A 172 0.53 -7.85 14.77
CA SER A 172 -0.36 -8.74 13.99
C SER A 172 -1.43 -8.00 13.19
N GLY A 173 -1.99 -6.92 13.73
CA GLY A 173 -2.95 -6.06 12.99
C GLY A 173 -2.38 -5.28 11.79
N ASN A 174 -1.05 -5.15 11.67
CA ASN A 174 -0.38 -4.46 10.56
C ASN A 174 0.31 -5.44 9.59
N VAL A 175 0.02 -6.73 9.75
CA VAL A 175 0.46 -7.81 8.87
C VAL A 175 -0.78 -8.35 8.19
N LEU A 176 -0.90 -8.16 6.88
CA LEU A 176 -2.09 -8.47 6.10
C LEU A 176 -1.87 -9.67 5.19
N PHE A 177 -2.96 -10.38 4.88
CA PHE A 177 -2.95 -11.50 3.94
C PHE A 177 -3.68 -11.16 2.65
N VAL A 178 -3.00 -11.42 1.53
CA VAL A 178 -3.57 -11.40 0.17
C VAL A 178 -3.42 -12.79 -0.46
N ASP A 179 -4.22 -13.07 -1.49
CA ASP A 179 -4.02 -14.30 -2.25
C ASP A 179 -2.71 -14.26 -3.03
N GLY A 180 -1.99 -15.38 -2.99
CA GLY A 180 -0.73 -15.54 -3.69
C GLY A 180 -0.89 -15.90 -5.15
N THR A 181 0.19 -15.72 -5.90
CA THR A 181 0.36 -16.43 -7.17
C THR A 181 0.66 -17.91 -6.89
N PRO A 182 0.37 -18.82 -7.83
CA PRO A 182 0.73 -20.23 -7.67
C PRO A 182 2.22 -20.39 -7.34
N LEU A 183 2.52 -21.17 -6.30
CA LEU A 183 3.89 -21.43 -5.88
C LEU A 183 4.72 -21.95 -7.05
N ASN A 184 5.93 -21.42 -7.20
CA ASN A 184 6.90 -21.92 -8.19
C ASN A 184 7.48 -23.27 -7.73
N ASP A 185 8.17 -23.96 -8.63
CA ASP A 185 8.68 -25.30 -8.38
C ASP A 185 9.72 -25.34 -7.25
N ASP A 186 10.51 -24.27 -7.10
CA ASP A 186 11.46 -24.15 -5.99
C ASP A 186 10.71 -24.06 -4.66
N GLN A 187 9.75 -23.14 -4.51
CA GLN A 187 8.95 -22.98 -3.29
C GLN A 187 8.25 -24.29 -2.89
N LYS A 188 7.65 -25.00 -3.86
CA LYS A 188 7.07 -26.32 -3.63
C LYS A 188 8.11 -27.34 -3.15
N ARG A 189 9.31 -27.32 -3.73
CA ARG A 189 10.44 -28.17 -3.31
C ARG A 189 10.90 -27.86 -1.88
N TRP A 190 10.81 -26.61 -1.45
CA TRP A 190 11.05 -26.19 -0.05
C TRP A 190 9.89 -26.53 0.90
N GLY A 191 8.82 -27.16 0.40
CA GLY A 191 7.67 -27.59 1.20
C GLY A 191 6.65 -26.49 1.50
N PHE A 192 6.72 -25.36 0.78
CA PHE A 192 5.73 -24.30 0.88
C PHE A 192 4.41 -24.80 0.32
N THR A 193 3.33 -24.49 1.03
CA THR A 193 1.98 -24.97 0.70
C THR A 193 0.90 -23.93 0.97
N LEU A 194 1.24 -22.82 1.63
CA LEU A 194 0.31 -21.73 1.87
C LEU A 194 0.09 -20.94 0.58
N ASP A 195 -1.17 -20.79 0.18
CA ASP A 195 -1.57 -20.01 -1.00
C ASP A 195 -1.81 -18.52 -0.67
N LYS A 196 -1.32 -18.08 0.49
CA LYS A 196 -1.49 -16.72 1.03
C LYS A 196 -0.14 -16.03 1.16
N ILE A 197 -0.10 -14.77 0.74
CA ILE A 197 1.08 -13.91 0.83
C ILE A 197 0.90 -12.91 1.98
N VAL A 198 1.96 -12.77 2.77
CA VAL A 198 2.07 -11.76 3.83
C VAL A 198 2.49 -10.41 3.26
N ARG A 199 1.77 -9.35 3.63
CA ARG A 199 2.08 -7.95 3.30
C ARG A 199 2.21 -7.14 4.58
N ILE A 200 3.23 -6.30 4.67
CA ILE A 200 3.33 -5.31 5.75
C ILE A 200 2.49 -4.07 5.36
N SER A 201 1.76 -3.50 6.30
CA SER A 201 0.91 -2.33 6.12
C SER A 201 1.09 -1.30 7.23
N ASP A 202 0.50 -0.12 7.04
CA ASP A 202 0.53 1.02 7.97
C ASP A 202 1.94 1.58 8.22
N TYR A 203 2.45 2.28 7.21
CA TYR A 203 3.76 2.91 7.26
C TYR A 203 3.75 4.30 7.91
N GLY A 204 2.65 4.70 8.57
CA GLY A 204 2.48 6.04 9.14
C GLY A 204 3.57 6.42 10.14
N LEU A 205 4.16 5.43 10.82
CA LEU A 205 5.27 5.59 11.75
C LEU A 205 6.63 5.18 11.17
N THR A 206 6.76 4.85 9.89
CA THR A 206 8.05 4.38 9.34
C THR A 206 9.10 5.49 9.32
N GLN A 207 10.38 5.21 9.60
CA GLN A 207 11.47 6.20 9.49
C GLN A 207 12.76 5.60 8.93
N PRO A 208 13.65 6.40 8.31
CA PRO A 208 15.01 5.95 8.03
C PRO A 208 15.73 5.57 9.33
N GLY A 209 16.49 4.50 9.31
CA GLY A 209 17.18 3.95 10.49
C GLY A 209 18.29 4.84 11.04
N ASN A 210 18.69 5.85 10.26
CA ASN A 210 19.64 6.89 10.67
C ASN A 210 18.94 8.16 11.19
N ALA A 211 17.60 8.21 11.20
CA ALA A 211 16.88 9.30 11.81
C ALA A 211 17.08 9.21 13.32
N SER A 212 17.75 10.20 13.90
CA SER A 212 17.86 10.31 15.35
C SER A 212 16.46 10.30 15.95
N THR A 213 16.29 9.61 17.08
CA THR A 213 15.11 9.68 17.95
C THR A 213 15.01 11.05 18.60
N THR A 214 14.95 12.10 17.79
CA THR A 214 14.53 13.41 18.26
C THR A 214 13.03 13.48 18.05
N THR A 215 12.30 13.35 19.16
CA THR A 215 10.97 13.96 19.27
C THR A 215 11.03 15.36 18.67
N PRO A 216 10.09 15.76 17.79
CA PRO A 216 10.12 17.10 17.24
C PRO A 216 9.91 18.10 18.38
N ASP A 217 10.98 18.76 18.82
CA ASP A 217 10.84 20.03 19.53
C ASP A 217 10.12 20.98 18.57
N SER A 218 8.98 21.50 19.02
CA SER A 218 8.02 22.32 18.28
C SER A 218 8.54 23.67 17.76
N GLU A 219 9.85 23.86 17.63
CA GLU A 219 10.46 25.15 17.28
C GLU A 219 11.48 25.14 16.14
N LYS A 220 11.76 24.01 15.47
CA LYS A 220 12.81 23.95 14.43
C LYS A 220 12.36 23.61 13.01
N ILE A 221 11.13 23.96 12.62
CA ILE A 221 10.75 24.06 11.20
C ILE A 221 10.66 25.54 10.81
N LYS A 222 11.82 26.18 10.66
CA LYS A 222 11.97 27.40 9.84
C LYS A 222 12.78 27.02 8.62
N TRP A 223 12.11 26.56 7.57
CA TRP A 223 12.74 26.37 6.27
C TRP A 223 13.19 27.74 5.72
N ASN A 224 14.43 27.79 5.24
CA ASN A 224 15.06 28.93 4.57
C ASN A 224 14.13 29.58 3.52
N GLN A 225 13.45 30.66 3.91
CA GLN A 225 12.88 31.60 2.96
C GLN A 225 14.00 32.53 2.46
N LYS A 226 14.67 32.16 1.37
CA LYS A 226 15.22 33.19 0.48
C LYS A 226 14.05 33.85 -0.24
N ARG A 227 13.65 35.04 0.22
CA ARG A 227 12.68 35.89 -0.48
C ARG A 227 13.25 36.31 -1.85
N PRO A 228 12.45 36.33 -2.93
CA PRO A 228 12.84 37.02 -4.15
C PRO A 228 12.78 38.54 -3.87
N SER A 229 13.89 39.24 -4.11
CA SER A 229 13.91 40.70 -4.14
C SER A 229 13.29 41.18 -5.45
N TYR A 230 12.06 41.70 -5.40
CA TYR A 230 11.52 42.50 -6.50
C TYR A 230 12.20 43.87 -6.48
N GLY A 231 13.04 44.13 -7.49
CA GLY A 231 13.55 45.46 -7.79
C GLY A 231 12.43 46.31 -8.40
N ARG A 232 12.17 47.48 -7.80
CA ARG A 232 11.26 48.50 -8.31
C ARG A 232 11.82 49.12 -9.60
N ALA A 233 10.91 49.37 -10.53
CA ALA A 233 11.10 50.33 -11.60
C ALA A 233 11.27 51.75 -11.03
N SER A 234 12.24 52.47 -11.61
CA SER A 234 12.29 53.92 -11.73
C SER A 234 13.06 54.23 -13.00
#